data_AF-A0A8T3CLT9-F1
#
_entry.id   AF-A0A8T3CLT9-F1
#
_cell.length_a   1.000
_cell.length_b   1.000
_cell.length_c   1.000
_cell.angle_alpha   90.00
_cell.angle_beta   90.00
_cell.angle_gamma   90.00
#
_symmetry.space_group_name_H-M   'P 1'
#
loop_
_entity.id
_entity.type
_entity.pdbx_description
1 polymer ?
#
loop_
_entity_poly.entity_id
_entity_poly.type
_entity_poly.pdbx_seq_one_letter_code
_entity_poly.pdbx_strand_id
1 'polypeptide(L)'
;MPCTTQSLGRTPLGTPCWRQWWLQSRESRRAVEEFCARLKKLFVVGIIAVMGHAALKDGTVGEDMAKKWLGRMEDIEKRMKAAVDDCTQNFAIQAKDDIEHLLQEKQGTLDPTFTQSLLDFLAKKYDWVSWSIRVFSHGGLFFWNWLAGKKYHGRGGGGNFFDLLTKNNIRVVISFSAQPKPINKSQIQEHIERQKLKGNMVSVAQSLCNDLPNCVVHAVSRYKEVVESNNFQEECYYFGKHKRAHLCIHSE
;
A
#
# COMPACT_ATOMS: atom_id res chain seq x y z
N MET A 1 47.56 -6.20 -8.77
CA MET A 1 47.20 -5.08 -9.66
C MET A 1 46.45 -5.64 -10.86
N PRO A 2 45.36 -5.03 -11.35
CA PRO A 2 44.41 -4.11 -10.69
C PRO A 2 42.97 -4.68 -10.72
N CYS A 3 42.24 -4.74 -9.60
CA CYS A 3 41.28 -3.72 -9.15
C CYS A 3 40.79 -2.78 -10.25
N THR A 4 39.64 -3.09 -10.85
CA THR A 4 38.89 -2.14 -11.68
C THR A 4 37.91 -1.37 -10.79
N THR A 5 38.32 -0.17 -10.44
CA THR A 5 37.51 0.89 -9.84
C THR A 5 36.43 1.29 -10.83
N GLN A 6 35.16 1.04 -10.52
CA GLN A 6 34.06 1.83 -11.07
C GLN A 6 33.54 2.77 -9.99
N SER A 7 33.50 4.03 -10.38
CA SER A 7 33.28 5.24 -9.61
C SER A 7 32.08 5.16 -8.66
N LEU A 8 32.37 5.23 -7.35
CA LEU A 8 31.42 5.75 -6.38
C LEU A 8 31.12 7.21 -6.74
N GLY A 9 29.92 7.44 -7.28
CA GLY A 9 29.33 8.76 -7.32
C GLY A 9 29.22 9.31 -5.91
N ARG A 10 29.66 10.57 -5.73
CA ARG A 10 29.71 11.29 -4.45
C ARG A 10 28.36 11.21 -3.74
N THR A 11 28.32 10.51 -2.61
CA THR A 11 27.24 10.61 -1.63
C THR A 11 27.34 11.95 -0.88
N PRO A 12 26.22 12.64 -0.61
CA PRO A 12 26.21 13.78 0.30
C PRO A 12 26.66 13.30 1.69
N LEU A 13 27.76 13.87 2.17
CA LEU A 13 28.34 13.62 3.47
C LEU A 13 27.29 13.89 4.57
N GLY A 14 26.99 12.89 5.41
CA GLY A 14 26.32 13.13 6.70
C GLY A 14 25.01 12.42 6.97
N THR A 15 24.51 11.54 6.10
CA THR A 15 23.38 10.66 6.50
C THR A 15 23.92 9.48 7.33
N PRO A 16 23.43 9.27 8.56
CA PRO A 16 23.87 8.12 9.35
C PRO A 16 23.57 6.81 8.63
N CYS A 17 24.51 5.86 8.69
CA CYS A 17 24.38 4.50 8.11
C CYS A 17 23.05 3.83 8.51
N TRP A 18 22.53 4.10 9.72
CA TRP A 18 21.24 3.58 10.17
C TRP A 18 20.04 4.14 9.38
N ARG A 19 20.08 5.37 8.84
CA ARG A 19 19.01 5.88 7.96
C ARG A 19 19.04 5.18 6.60
N GLN A 20 20.23 4.84 6.11
CA GLN A 20 20.41 4.12 4.86
C GLN A 20 20.03 2.64 5.01
N TRP A 21 20.37 2.04 6.15
CA TRP A 21 19.90 0.72 6.56
C TRP A 21 18.39 0.72 6.81
N TRP A 22 17.80 1.73 7.46
CA TRP A 22 16.34 1.86 7.65
C TRP A 22 15.59 2.06 6.32
N LEU A 23 16.17 2.81 5.38
CA LEU A 23 15.65 2.95 4.01
C LEU A 23 15.79 1.67 3.17
N GLN A 24 16.76 0.80 3.48
CA GLN A 24 16.92 -0.53 2.87
C GLN A 24 16.08 -1.61 3.56
N SER A 25 15.93 -1.53 4.88
CA SER A 25 15.13 -2.39 5.74
C SER A 25 13.67 -1.94 5.71
N ARG A 26 13.11 -1.84 4.49
CA ARG A 26 11.68 -1.70 4.19
C ARG A 26 10.92 -2.95 4.62
N GLU A 27 11.02 -3.28 5.89
CA GLU A 27 10.41 -4.45 6.48
C GLU A 27 8.89 -4.24 6.56
N SER A 28 8.14 -5.31 6.33
CA SER A 28 6.70 -5.27 6.54
C SER A 28 6.42 -4.94 8.00
N ARG A 29 5.28 -4.30 8.27
CA ARG A 29 4.78 -4.09 9.64
C ARG A 29 4.87 -5.36 10.47
N ARG A 30 4.55 -6.52 9.87
CA ARG A 30 4.64 -7.83 10.51
C ARG A 30 6.06 -8.19 10.96
N ALA A 31 7.08 -7.95 10.14
CA ALA A 31 8.46 -8.21 10.54
C ALA A 31 8.89 -7.28 11.69
N VAL A 32 8.46 -6.02 11.68
CA VAL A 32 8.67 -5.07 12.79
C VAL A 32 7.93 -5.52 14.06
N GLU A 33 6.68 -5.97 13.95
CA GLU A 33 5.91 -6.51 15.07
C GLU A 33 6.54 -7.78 15.65
N GLU A 34 6.97 -8.72 14.81
CA GLU A 34 7.67 -9.95 15.21
C GLU A 34 9.00 -9.64 15.90
N PHE A 35 9.77 -8.68 15.37
CA PHE A 35 10.99 -8.19 16.00
C PHE A 35 10.69 -7.57 17.38
N CYS A 36 9.69 -6.70 17.47
CA CYS A 36 9.27 -6.09 18.73
C CYS A 36 8.85 -7.15 19.75
N ALA A 37 8.09 -8.17 19.35
CA ALA A 37 7.67 -9.26 20.22
C ALA A 37 8.87 -10.08 20.75
N ARG A 38 9.83 -10.41 19.88
CA ARG A 38 11.07 -11.11 20.28
C ARG A 38 11.91 -10.26 21.23
N LEU A 39 12.00 -8.97 20.96
CA LEU A 39 12.76 -8.03 21.78
C LEU A 39 12.10 -7.83 23.16
N LYS A 40 10.77 -7.72 23.23
CA LYS A 40 10.02 -7.73 24.51
C LYS A 40 10.33 -8.99 25.32
N LYS A 41 10.30 -10.17 24.69
CA LYS A 41 10.64 -11.44 25.37
C LYS A 41 12.07 -11.43 25.93
N LEU A 42 13.04 -10.95 25.14
CA LEU A 42 14.43 -10.85 25.57
C LEU A 42 14.61 -9.91 26.77
N PHE A 43 13.95 -8.75 26.75
CA PHE A 43 14.00 -7.81 27.87
C PHE A 43 13.39 -8.39 29.14
N VAL A 44 12.24 -9.07 29.06
CA VAL A 44 11.62 -9.72 30.23
C VAL A 44 12.57 -10.74 30.86
N VAL A 45 13.17 -11.62 30.06
CA VAL A 45 14.14 -12.63 30.57
C VAL A 45 15.35 -11.96 31.20
N GLY A 46 15.93 -10.94 30.55
CA GLY A 46 17.07 -10.20 31.08
C GLY A 46 16.77 -9.46 32.38
N ILE A 47 15.60 -8.81 32.48
CA ILE A 47 15.16 -8.09 33.68
C ILE A 47 14.94 -9.07 34.84
N ILE A 48 14.28 -10.21 34.60
CA ILE A 48 14.11 -11.26 35.62
C ILE A 48 15.46 -11.76 36.13
N ALA A 49 16.43 -12.00 35.25
CA ALA A 49 17.77 -12.43 35.64
C ALA A 49 18.49 -11.39 36.50
N VAL A 50 18.42 -10.11 36.11
CA VAL A 50 19.01 -8.99 36.86
C VAL A 50 18.35 -8.82 38.23
N MET A 51 17.02 -8.86 38.29
CA MET A 51 16.26 -8.77 39.54
C MET A 51 16.54 -9.97 40.46
N GLY A 52 16.60 -11.18 39.91
CA GLY A 52 16.92 -12.39 40.66
C GLY A 52 18.34 -12.34 41.25
N HIS A 53 19.33 -11.89 40.48
CA HIS A 53 20.69 -11.69 40.99
C HIS A 53 20.73 -10.65 42.12
N ALA A 54 20.04 -9.51 41.96
CA ALA A 54 19.96 -8.49 43.00
C ALA A 54 19.31 -9.03 44.29
N ALA A 55 18.22 -9.79 44.17
CA ALA A 55 17.56 -10.42 45.31
C ALA A 55 18.46 -11.43 46.04
N LEU A 56 19.25 -12.21 45.30
CA LEU A 56 20.19 -13.19 45.89
C LEU A 56 21.38 -12.51 46.58
N LYS A 57 21.88 -11.40 46.03
CA LYS A 57 23.06 -10.70 46.56
C LYS A 57 22.72 -9.75 47.71
N ASP A 58 21.65 -8.98 47.57
CA ASP A 58 21.30 -7.87 48.46
C ASP A 58 20.06 -8.20 49.32
N GLY A 59 19.52 -9.41 49.22
CA GLY A 59 18.36 -9.91 49.99
C GLY A 59 17.00 -9.36 49.56
N THR A 60 16.97 -8.31 48.73
CA THR A 60 15.75 -7.68 48.23
C THR A 60 15.95 -7.10 46.82
N VAL A 61 14.87 -6.89 46.07
CA VAL A 61 14.89 -6.02 44.89
C VAL A 61 14.51 -4.62 45.33
N GLY A 62 15.47 -3.69 45.32
CA GLY A 62 15.21 -2.30 45.70
C GLY A 62 14.17 -1.63 44.81
N GLU A 63 13.27 -0.84 45.41
CA GLU A 63 12.18 -0.15 44.71
C GLU A 63 12.70 0.75 43.57
N ASP A 64 13.84 1.42 43.76
CA ASP A 64 14.49 2.24 42.75
C ASP A 64 14.91 1.44 41.51
N MET A 65 15.36 0.19 41.71
CA MET A 65 15.72 -0.70 40.61
C MET A 65 14.48 -1.11 39.83
N ALA A 66 13.38 -1.44 40.51
CA ALA A 66 12.11 -1.78 39.89
C ALA A 66 11.55 -0.59 39.08
N LYS A 67 11.49 0.61 39.68
CA LYS A 67 11.07 1.85 39.01
C LYS A 67 11.93 2.18 37.79
N LYS A 68 13.25 2.03 37.89
CA LYS A 68 14.19 2.26 36.79
C LYS A 68 13.92 1.34 35.59
N TRP A 69 13.72 0.05 35.84
CA TRP A 69 13.47 -0.90 34.75
C TRP A 69 12.07 -0.76 34.16
N LEU A 70 11.08 -0.44 34.98
CA LEU A 70 9.73 -0.11 34.50
C LEU A 70 9.77 1.08 33.53
N GLY A 71 10.38 2.21 33.92
CA GLY A 71 10.47 3.39 33.07
C GLY A 71 11.26 3.15 31.76
N ARG A 72 12.30 2.31 31.81
CA ARG A 72 13.03 1.90 30.59
C ARG A 72 12.17 1.04 29.66
N MET A 73 11.38 0.14 30.22
CA MET A 73 10.49 -0.72 29.44
C MET A 73 9.39 0.09 28.76
N GLU A 74 8.84 1.09 29.45
CA GLU A 74 7.87 2.03 28.88
C GLU A 74 8.45 2.86 27.73
N ASP A 75 9.69 3.37 27.86
CA ASP A 75 10.35 4.09 26.75
C ASP A 75 10.58 3.19 25.54
N ILE A 76 11.03 1.95 25.78
CA ILE A 76 11.20 0.95 24.72
C ILE A 76 9.86 0.65 24.03
N GLU A 77 8.79 0.45 24.79
CA GLU A 77 7.47 0.18 24.23
C GLU A 77 6.93 1.35 23.41
N LYS A 78 7.13 2.60 23.86
CA LYS A 78 6.79 3.79 23.09
C LYS A 78 7.53 3.84 21.75
N ARG A 79 8.83 3.53 21.73
CA ARG A 79 9.63 3.48 20.49
C ARG A 79 9.21 2.34 19.57
N MET A 80 8.92 1.17 20.12
CA MET A 80 8.37 0.04 19.34
C MET A 80 7.04 0.41 18.69
N LYS A 81 6.13 1.02 19.46
CA LYS A 81 4.85 1.50 18.94
C LYS A 81 5.04 2.54 17.84
N ALA A 82 5.93 3.51 18.04
CA ALA A 82 6.23 4.52 17.03
C ALA A 82 6.75 3.91 15.72
N ALA A 83 7.57 2.85 15.79
CA ALA A 83 8.06 2.15 14.61
C ALA A 83 6.92 1.43 13.86
N VAL A 84 6.02 0.75 14.57
CA VAL A 84 4.84 0.10 13.96
C VAL A 84 3.87 1.12 13.37
N ASP A 85 3.65 2.23 14.06
CA ASP A 85 2.79 3.32 13.60
C ASP A 85 3.39 3.98 12.34
N ASP A 86 4.71 4.17 12.26
CA ASP A 86 5.41 4.67 11.06
C ASP A 86 5.20 3.76 9.84
N CYS A 87 5.34 2.44 10.01
CA CYS A 87 5.02 1.46 8.96
C CYS A 87 3.56 1.57 8.50
N THR A 88 2.64 1.81 9.44
CA THR A 88 1.20 1.87 9.16
C THR A 88 0.79 3.20 8.51
N GLN A 89 1.48 4.30 8.79
CA GLN A 89 1.16 5.61 8.23
C GLN A 89 1.78 5.81 6.84
N ASN A 90 2.95 5.22 6.59
CA ASN A 90 3.71 5.43 5.36
C ASN A 90 3.60 4.27 4.35
N PHE A 91 2.76 3.26 4.63
CA PHE A 91 2.67 2.06 3.78
C PHE A 91 2.33 2.37 2.33
N ALA A 92 1.46 3.36 2.05
CA ALA A 92 1.04 3.68 0.70
C ALA A 92 2.20 4.22 -0.16
N ILE A 93 3.07 5.03 0.43
CA ILE A 93 4.28 5.56 -0.21
C ILE A 93 5.25 4.40 -0.47
N GLN A 94 5.48 3.56 0.54
CA GLN A 94 6.37 2.40 0.41
C GLN A 94 5.86 1.39 -0.65
N ALA A 95 4.56 1.10 -0.67
CA ALA A 95 3.93 0.19 -1.60
C ALA A 95 4.06 0.69 -3.04
N LYS A 96 3.89 2.01 -3.26
CA LYS A 96 4.12 2.62 -4.57
C LYS A 96 5.56 2.41 -5.04
N ASP A 97 6.53 2.73 -4.20
CA ASP A 97 7.95 2.61 -4.54
C ASP A 97 8.36 1.15 -4.75
N ASP A 98 7.82 0.22 -3.97
CA ASP A 98 8.07 -1.22 -4.13
C ASP A 98 7.55 -1.73 -5.49
N ILE A 99 6.35 -1.31 -5.88
CA ILE A 99 5.80 -1.64 -7.20
C ILE A 99 6.61 -0.97 -8.31
N GLU A 100 7.03 0.28 -8.13
CA GLU A 100 7.88 0.96 -9.11
C GLU A 100 9.19 0.20 -9.33
N HIS A 101 9.85 -0.28 -8.26
CA HIS A 101 11.03 -1.14 -8.35
C HIS A 101 10.71 -2.47 -9.05
N LEU A 102 9.62 -3.14 -8.66
CA LEU A 102 9.20 -4.40 -9.26
C LEU A 102 8.94 -4.27 -10.77
N LEU A 103 8.39 -3.14 -11.22
CA LEU A 103 8.15 -2.84 -12.63
C LEU A 103 9.41 -2.44 -13.41
N GLN A 104 10.54 -2.16 -12.74
CA GLN A 104 11.83 -1.99 -13.39
C GLN A 104 12.44 -3.36 -13.77
N GLU A 105 12.22 -4.37 -12.92
CA GLU A 105 12.72 -5.74 -13.11
C GLU A 105 11.81 -6.58 -14.02
N LYS A 106 10.48 -6.43 -13.88
CA LYS A 106 9.48 -7.15 -14.66
C LYS A 106 8.84 -6.21 -15.68
N GLN A 107 8.88 -6.60 -16.96
CA GLN A 107 8.10 -5.88 -17.97
C GLN A 107 6.61 -6.06 -17.68
N GLY A 108 5.87 -4.96 -17.65
CA GLY A 108 4.42 -5.02 -17.48
C GLY A 108 3.76 -5.69 -18.67
N THR A 109 2.66 -6.40 -18.46
CA THR A 109 1.90 -7.08 -19.52
C THR A 109 0.40 -6.93 -19.25
N LEU A 110 -0.42 -7.05 -20.29
CA LEU A 110 -1.88 -7.03 -20.14
C LEU A 110 -2.40 -8.46 -20.01
N ASP A 111 -2.06 -9.10 -18.88
CA ASP A 111 -2.54 -10.45 -18.60
C ASP A 111 -2.88 -10.66 -17.12
N PRO A 112 -3.75 -11.65 -16.81
CA PRO A 112 -4.15 -11.93 -15.44
C PRO A 112 -3.00 -12.36 -14.54
N THR A 113 -2.00 -13.09 -15.05
CA THR A 113 -0.86 -13.57 -14.27
C THR A 113 -0.01 -12.41 -13.76
N PHE A 114 0.23 -11.42 -14.61
CA PHE A 114 0.93 -10.20 -14.22
C PHE A 114 0.17 -9.45 -13.11
N THR A 115 -1.12 -9.20 -13.32
CA THR A 115 -1.97 -8.48 -12.36
C THR A 115 -2.04 -9.21 -11.02
N GLN A 116 -2.19 -10.54 -11.06
CA GLN A 116 -2.18 -11.40 -9.88
C GLN A 116 -0.83 -11.36 -9.17
N SER A 117 0.29 -11.39 -9.89
CA SER A 117 1.62 -11.34 -9.27
C SER A 117 1.87 -10.04 -8.50
N LEU A 118 1.31 -8.91 -8.97
CA LEU A 118 1.35 -7.64 -8.24
C LEU A 118 0.47 -7.71 -6.98
N LEU A 119 -0.70 -8.34 -7.08
CA LEU A 119 -1.60 -8.52 -5.94
C LEU A 119 -0.96 -9.40 -4.88
N ASP A 120 -0.40 -10.54 -5.25
CA ASP A 120 0.25 -11.46 -4.34
C ASP A 120 1.43 -10.81 -3.62
N PHE A 121 2.21 -9.99 -4.33
CA PHE A 121 3.29 -9.22 -3.73
C PHE A 121 2.78 -8.24 -2.67
N LEU A 122 1.78 -7.43 -3.00
CA LEU A 122 1.21 -6.44 -2.08
C LEU A 122 0.51 -7.10 -0.90
N ALA A 123 -0.32 -8.11 -1.15
CA ALA A 123 -1.04 -8.84 -0.11
C ALA A 123 -0.09 -9.59 0.83
N LYS A 124 1.07 -10.06 0.34
CA LYS A 124 2.08 -10.69 1.19
C LYS A 124 2.82 -9.69 2.07
N LYS A 125 3.18 -8.52 1.54
CA LYS A 125 3.96 -7.51 2.28
C LYS A 125 3.09 -6.63 3.18
N TYR A 126 1.86 -6.37 2.76
CA TYR A 126 0.88 -5.50 3.40
C TYR A 126 -0.41 -6.30 3.67
N ASP A 127 -0.30 -7.36 4.46
CA ASP A 127 -1.36 -8.33 4.73
C ASP A 127 -2.57 -7.77 5.48
N TRP A 128 -2.44 -6.59 6.09
CA TRP A 128 -3.53 -5.85 6.73
C TRP A 128 -4.30 -4.92 5.77
N VAL A 129 -3.96 -4.89 4.48
CA VAL A 129 -4.54 -3.97 3.49
C VAL A 129 -5.26 -4.76 2.40
N SER A 130 -6.45 -4.28 2.02
CA SER A 130 -7.15 -4.72 0.81
C SER A 130 -6.71 -3.88 -0.38
N TRP A 131 -6.46 -4.54 -1.50
CA TRP A 131 -5.85 -4.03 -2.71
C TRP A 131 -6.74 -4.33 -3.92
N SER A 132 -6.83 -3.37 -4.82
CA SER A 132 -7.42 -3.55 -6.15
C SER A 132 -6.45 -3.00 -7.20
N ILE A 133 -6.13 -3.86 -8.16
CA ILE A 133 -5.15 -3.59 -9.20
C ILE A 133 -5.88 -3.64 -10.53
N ARG A 134 -5.67 -2.62 -11.37
CA ARG A 134 -6.16 -2.58 -12.75
C ARG A 134 -5.00 -2.25 -13.67
N VAL A 135 -4.86 -2.99 -14.75
CA VAL A 135 -3.87 -2.74 -15.78
C VAL A 135 -4.58 -2.57 -17.12
N PHE A 136 -4.18 -1.54 -17.86
CA PHE A 136 -4.74 -1.26 -19.18
C PHE A 136 -3.74 -0.51 -20.06
N SER A 137 -3.87 -0.65 -21.37
CA SER A 137 -2.96 0.02 -22.31
C SER A 137 -3.10 1.54 -22.21
N HIS A 138 -2.00 2.23 -21.92
CA HIS A 138 -1.88 3.67 -22.09
C HIS A 138 -1.88 4.02 -23.59
N GLY A 139 -1.22 3.18 -24.42
CA GLY A 139 -1.23 3.27 -25.88
C GLY A 139 -2.48 2.65 -26.53
N GLY A 140 -3.01 3.25 -27.60
CA GLY A 140 -4.10 2.68 -28.41
C GLY A 140 -4.77 3.69 -29.35
N LEU A 141 -4.95 3.31 -30.62
CA LEU A 141 -5.53 4.00 -31.78
C LEU A 141 -5.56 5.54 -31.71
N PHE A 142 -4.56 6.16 -32.36
CA PHE A 142 -4.36 7.60 -32.55
C PHE A 142 -5.67 8.39 -32.81
N PHE A 143 -6.61 7.78 -33.54
CA PHE A 143 -7.91 8.36 -33.89
C PHE A 143 -8.93 8.44 -32.72
N TRP A 144 -8.94 7.46 -31.80
CA TRP A 144 -9.87 7.42 -30.67
C TRP A 144 -9.37 8.18 -29.44
N ASN A 145 -8.06 8.21 -29.22
CA ASN A 145 -7.47 9.07 -28.19
C ASN A 145 -7.63 10.57 -28.51
N TRP A 146 -7.67 10.92 -29.81
CA TRP A 146 -7.98 12.28 -30.28
C TRP A 146 -9.46 12.63 -30.04
N LEU A 147 -10.39 11.71 -30.38
CA LEU A 147 -11.85 11.90 -30.16
C LEU A 147 -12.27 11.93 -28.69
N ALA A 148 -11.65 11.13 -27.82
CA ALA A 148 -12.01 11.04 -26.40
C ALA A 148 -11.34 12.13 -25.53
N GLY A 149 -10.36 12.86 -26.08
CA GLY A 149 -9.40 13.61 -25.30
C GLY A 149 -8.66 12.72 -24.30
N LYS A 150 -7.71 13.26 -23.54
CA LYS A 150 -6.90 12.53 -22.54
C LYS A 150 -7.71 12.01 -21.32
N LYS A 151 -9.04 11.83 -21.43
CA LYS A 151 -9.98 11.59 -20.32
C LYS A 151 -10.65 10.21 -20.37
N TYR A 152 -9.90 9.19 -20.81
CA TYR A 152 -10.34 7.79 -20.85
C TYR A 152 -10.25 7.08 -19.49
N HIS A 153 -9.63 7.70 -18.48
CA HIS A 153 -9.58 7.23 -17.11
C HIS A 153 -9.98 8.39 -16.19
N GLY A 154 -10.84 8.13 -15.23
CA GLY A 154 -11.29 9.07 -14.22
C GLY A 154 -11.31 8.46 -12.84
N ARG A 155 -11.20 9.33 -11.84
CA ARG A 155 -11.10 8.98 -10.43
C ARG A 155 -11.96 9.92 -9.60
N GLY A 156 -12.59 9.38 -8.57
CA GLY A 156 -13.34 10.11 -7.54
C GLY A 156 -13.17 9.40 -6.20
N GLY A 157 -13.34 10.12 -5.10
CA GLY A 157 -13.17 9.61 -3.73
C GLY A 157 -11.80 9.92 -3.15
N GLY A 158 -11.54 9.39 -1.96
CA GLY A 158 -10.32 9.60 -1.17
C GLY A 158 -9.01 9.27 -1.90
N GLY A 159 -7.89 9.70 -1.30
CA GLY A 159 -6.53 9.58 -1.85
C GLY A 159 -5.92 8.17 -1.83
N ASN A 160 -6.73 7.12 -1.63
CA ASN A 160 -6.26 5.76 -1.39
C ASN A 160 -5.96 5.00 -2.70
N PHE A 161 -5.17 5.63 -3.57
CA PHE A 161 -4.70 5.05 -4.81
C PHE A 161 -3.39 5.68 -5.28
N PHE A 162 -2.68 4.96 -6.14
CA PHE A 162 -1.59 5.48 -6.95
C PHE A 162 -1.60 4.82 -8.32
N ASP A 163 -0.92 5.44 -9.29
CA ASP A 163 -0.77 4.88 -10.62
C ASP A 163 0.65 5.04 -11.16
N LEU A 164 1.04 4.08 -11.98
CA LEU A 164 2.36 3.96 -12.57
C LEU A 164 2.21 3.68 -14.07
N LEU A 165 3.17 4.18 -14.85
CA LEU A 165 3.25 3.94 -16.29
C LEU A 165 4.50 3.11 -16.56
N THR A 166 4.33 1.93 -17.13
CA THR A 166 5.44 1.04 -17.50
C THR A 166 6.14 1.54 -18.77
N LYS A 167 7.36 1.04 -19.02
CA LYS A 167 8.13 1.37 -20.25
C LYS A 167 7.41 1.00 -21.54
N ASN A 168 6.54 -0.01 -21.52
CA ASN A 168 5.74 -0.45 -22.67
C ASN A 168 4.33 0.18 -22.73
N ASN A 169 4.15 1.35 -22.12
CA ASN A 169 2.89 2.10 -22.14
C ASN A 169 1.70 1.31 -21.59
N ILE A 170 1.90 0.55 -20.52
CA ILE A 170 0.81 -0.04 -19.73
C ILE A 170 0.64 0.80 -18.48
N ARG A 171 -0.59 1.24 -18.21
CA ARG A 171 -0.92 1.93 -16.97
C ARG A 171 -1.34 0.91 -15.93
N VAL A 172 -0.70 0.96 -14.77
CA VAL A 172 -1.03 0.17 -13.59
C VAL A 172 -1.67 1.11 -12.58
N VAL A 173 -2.91 0.85 -12.20
CA VAL A 173 -3.67 1.65 -11.22
C VAL A 173 -3.98 0.79 -10.02
N ILE A 174 -3.43 1.15 -8.87
CA ILE A 174 -3.57 0.42 -7.62
C ILE A 174 -4.35 1.30 -6.66
N SER A 175 -5.42 0.77 -6.10
CA SER A 175 -6.19 1.41 -5.03
C SER A 175 -6.35 0.45 -3.86
N PHE A 176 -6.58 0.99 -2.67
CA PHE A 176 -6.49 0.22 -1.44
C PHE A 176 -7.45 0.71 -0.36
N SER A 177 -7.67 -0.12 0.66
CA SER A 177 -8.31 0.24 1.93
C SER A 177 -7.73 -0.61 3.05
N ALA A 178 -7.37 0.03 4.16
CA ALA A 178 -6.86 -0.67 5.35
C ALA A 178 -7.99 -1.21 6.25
N GLN A 179 -9.21 -0.69 6.09
CA GLN A 179 -10.38 -1.06 6.88
C GLN A 179 -11.62 -1.02 5.98
N PRO A 180 -11.71 -1.94 5.01
CA PRO A 180 -12.79 -1.92 4.05
C PRO A 180 -14.14 -2.13 4.75
N LYS A 181 -15.16 -1.40 4.28
CA LYS A 181 -16.53 -1.46 4.79
C LYS A 181 -17.48 -1.91 3.67
N PRO A 182 -18.55 -2.65 4.00
CA PRO A 182 -19.54 -3.03 3.00
C PRO A 182 -20.10 -1.82 2.25
N ILE A 183 -20.18 -1.93 0.93
CA ILE A 183 -20.74 -0.90 0.05
C ILE A 183 -22.13 -1.29 -0.43
N ASN A 184 -23.01 -0.31 -0.62
CA ASN A 184 -24.36 -0.56 -1.10
C ASN A 184 -24.37 -0.80 -2.62
N LYS A 185 -24.19 -2.06 -3.04
CA LYS A 185 -24.16 -2.46 -4.45
C LYS A 185 -25.45 -2.14 -5.21
N SER A 186 -26.60 -2.20 -4.55
CA SER A 186 -27.89 -1.85 -5.15
C SER A 186 -27.96 -0.36 -5.49
N GLN A 187 -27.51 0.50 -4.57
CA GLN A 187 -27.40 1.93 -4.79
C GLN A 187 -26.40 2.25 -5.92
N ILE A 188 -25.27 1.55 -5.97
CA ILE A 188 -24.29 1.68 -7.05
C ILE A 188 -24.95 1.38 -8.41
N GLN A 189 -25.70 0.28 -8.53
CA GLN A 189 -26.39 -0.09 -9.76
C GLN A 189 -27.43 0.96 -10.15
N GLU A 190 -28.26 1.42 -9.21
CA GLU A 190 -29.26 2.46 -9.47
C GLU A 190 -28.62 3.75 -10.02
N HIS A 191 -27.52 4.20 -9.43
CA HIS A 191 -26.80 5.39 -9.89
C HIS A 191 -26.19 5.22 -11.28
N ILE A 192 -25.63 4.05 -11.56
CA ILE A 192 -25.09 3.73 -12.89
C ILE A 192 -26.19 3.80 -13.96
N GLU A 193 -27.37 3.27 -13.66
CA GLU A 193 -28.54 3.30 -14.55
C GLU A 193 -29.07 4.72 -14.75
N ARG A 194 -29.22 5.49 -13.66
CA ARG A 194 -29.71 6.87 -13.66
C ARG A 194 -28.80 7.80 -14.44
N GLN A 195 -27.49 7.75 -14.19
CA GLN A 195 -26.51 8.65 -14.80
C GLN A 195 -26.17 8.26 -16.26
N LYS A 196 -26.51 7.04 -16.68
CA LYS A 196 -26.23 6.48 -18.02
C LYS A 196 -24.76 6.57 -18.46
N LEU A 197 -23.85 6.78 -17.50
CA LEU A 197 -22.40 6.95 -17.67
C LEU A 197 -22.04 7.90 -18.83
N LYS A 198 -22.75 9.03 -18.91
CA LYS A 198 -22.55 10.04 -19.96
C LYS A 198 -21.33 10.92 -19.65
N GLY A 199 -20.67 11.40 -20.71
CA GLY A 199 -19.48 12.25 -20.58
C GLY A 199 -18.16 11.47 -20.65
N ASN A 200 -17.07 12.13 -20.26
CA ASN A 200 -15.75 11.51 -20.15
C ASN A 200 -15.59 10.80 -18.80
N MET A 201 -14.58 9.93 -18.66
CA MET A 201 -14.48 9.07 -17.47
C MET A 201 -14.17 9.84 -16.18
N VAL A 202 -13.53 11.01 -16.28
CA VAL A 202 -13.32 11.91 -15.13
C VAL A 202 -14.66 12.38 -14.58
N SER A 203 -15.56 12.85 -15.45
CA SER A 203 -16.91 13.26 -15.06
C SER A 203 -17.69 12.10 -14.46
N VAL A 204 -17.61 10.91 -15.07
CA VAL A 204 -18.31 9.72 -14.57
C VAL A 204 -17.85 9.35 -13.17
N ALA A 205 -16.54 9.30 -12.92
CA ALA A 205 -16.00 8.95 -11.61
C ALA A 205 -16.36 10.00 -10.54
N GLN A 206 -16.32 11.28 -10.88
CA GLN A 206 -16.70 12.36 -9.96
C GLN A 206 -18.20 12.33 -9.62
N SER A 207 -19.07 12.17 -10.62
CA SER A 207 -20.51 12.09 -10.40
C SER A 207 -20.90 10.88 -9.54
N LEU A 208 -20.30 9.72 -9.78
CA LEU A 208 -20.55 8.54 -8.95
C LEU A 208 -20.01 8.73 -7.52
N CYS A 209 -18.83 9.32 -7.35
CA CYS A 209 -18.26 9.59 -6.03
C CYS A 209 -19.13 10.56 -5.21
N ASN A 210 -19.65 11.63 -5.82
CA ASN A 210 -20.51 12.58 -5.11
C ASN A 210 -21.78 11.91 -4.53
N ASP A 211 -22.30 10.91 -5.23
CA ASP A 211 -23.51 10.18 -4.84
C ASP A 211 -23.21 8.95 -3.94
N LEU A 212 -21.94 8.54 -3.85
CA LEU A 212 -21.44 7.39 -3.10
C LEU A 212 -20.32 7.85 -2.14
N PRO A 213 -20.66 8.52 -1.03
CA PRO A 213 -19.67 8.99 -0.07
C PRO A 213 -18.89 7.83 0.55
N ASN A 214 -17.63 8.08 0.90
CA ASN A 214 -16.69 7.11 1.49
C ASN A 214 -16.32 5.94 0.55
N CYS A 215 -16.41 6.14 -0.77
CA CYS A 215 -16.00 5.17 -1.77
C CYS A 215 -14.93 5.77 -2.69
N VAL A 216 -13.93 4.96 -3.03
CA VAL A 216 -13.02 5.21 -4.14
C VAL A 216 -13.66 4.70 -5.41
N VAL A 217 -13.77 5.55 -6.42
CA VAL A 217 -14.36 5.24 -7.73
C VAL A 217 -13.32 5.41 -8.83
N HIS A 218 -13.09 4.33 -9.58
CA HIS A 218 -12.30 4.34 -10.80
C HIS A 218 -13.18 4.02 -12.00
N ALA A 219 -13.11 4.88 -13.01
CA ALA A 219 -13.80 4.68 -14.28
C ALA A 219 -12.78 4.61 -15.43
N VAL A 220 -12.80 3.53 -16.19
CA VAL A 220 -11.96 3.35 -17.38
C VAL A 220 -12.87 3.16 -18.59
N SER A 221 -12.56 3.82 -19.70
CA SER A 221 -13.35 3.75 -20.93
C SER A 221 -13.48 2.32 -21.45
N ARG A 222 -14.66 1.96 -21.99
CA ARG A 222 -14.92 0.64 -22.62
C ARG A 222 -13.97 0.27 -23.76
N TYR A 223 -13.28 1.27 -24.34
CA TYR A 223 -12.38 1.08 -25.48
C TYR A 223 -10.97 0.65 -25.04
N LYS A 224 -10.75 0.53 -23.73
CA LYS A 224 -9.53 0.00 -23.16
C LYS A 224 -9.82 -1.40 -22.65
N GLU A 225 -8.98 -2.34 -23.04
CA GLU A 225 -8.92 -3.62 -22.36
C GLU A 225 -8.39 -3.39 -20.95
N VAL A 226 -9.16 -3.84 -19.95
CA VAL A 226 -8.82 -3.73 -18.54
C VAL A 226 -8.73 -5.14 -17.97
N VAL A 227 -7.57 -5.48 -17.43
CA VAL A 227 -7.37 -6.65 -16.59
C VAL A 227 -7.32 -6.18 -15.14
N GLU A 228 -8.02 -6.87 -14.25
CA GLU A 228 -8.07 -6.52 -12.84
C GLU A 228 -7.83 -7.75 -11.96
N SER A 229 -7.30 -7.51 -10.76
CA SER A 229 -7.29 -8.46 -9.66
C SER A 229 -7.42 -7.70 -8.34
N ASN A 230 -8.05 -8.31 -7.34
CA ASN A 230 -8.26 -7.73 -6.03
C ASN A 230 -8.36 -8.81 -4.93
N ASN A 231 -8.16 -8.40 -3.67
CA ASN A 231 -8.35 -9.26 -2.49
C ASN A 231 -9.37 -8.67 -1.50
N PHE A 232 -10.28 -7.81 -1.98
CA PHE A 232 -11.35 -7.28 -1.14
C PHE A 232 -12.37 -8.37 -0.82
N GLN A 233 -13.03 -8.25 0.33
CA GLN A 233 -14.25 -9.00 0.60
C GLN A 233 -15.33 -8.61 -0.42
N GLU A 234 -16.17 -9.58 -0.79
CA GLU A 234 -17.15 -9.41 -1.86
C GLU A 234 -18.07 -8.21 -1.59
N GLU A 235 -18.54 -8.03 -0.36
CA GLU A 235 -19.42 -6.95 0.07
C GLU A 235 -18.78 -5.56 0.04
N CYS A 236 -17.44 -5.47 0.03
CA CYS A 236 -16.69 -4.20 0.08
C CYS A 236 -16.22 -3.73 -1.30
N TYR A 237 -16.47 -4.52 -2.35
CA TYR A 237 -15.93 -4.30 -3.68
C TYR A 237 -16.96 -4.50 -4.77
N TYR A 238 -16.90 -3.62 -5.77
CA TYR A 238 -17.70 -3.70 -6.98
C TYR A 238 -16.79 -3.52 -8.20
N PHE A 239 -16.82 -4.49 -9.09
CA PHE A 239 -16.27 -4.36 -10.44
C PHE A 239 -17.36 -4.67 -11.47
N GLY A 240 -17.55 -3.77 -12.42
CA GLY A 240 -18.59 -3.88 -13.43
C GLY A 240 -18.11 -3.45 -14.81
N LYS A 241 -18.37 -4.30 -15.81
CA LYS A 241 -18.22 -3.96 -17.24
C LYS A 241 -19.55 -3.41 -17.75
N HIS A 242 -19.62 -2.11 -17.97
CA HIS A 242 -20.82 -1.43 -18.46
C HIS A 242 -20.68 -1.01 -19.92
N LYS A 243 -21.81 -0.68 -20.55
CA LYS A 243 -21.87 -0.27 -21.97
C LYS A 243 -20.89 0.85 -22.33
N ARG A 244 -20.42 1.68 -21.38
CA ARG A 244 -19.53 2.82 -21.66
C ARG A 244 -18.22 2.82 -20.87
N ALA A 245 -18.13 2.03 -19.81
CA ALA A 245 -17.00 2.07 -18.89
C ALA A 245 -16.82 0.74 -18.15
N HIS A 246 -15.58 0.46 -17.76
CA HIS A 246 -15.23 -0.42 -16.65
C HIS A 246 -15.26 0.43 -15.38
N LEU A 247 -16.04 0.01 -14.40
CA LEU A 247 -16.14 0.67 -13.10
C LEU A 247 -15.53 -0.25 -12.04
N CYS A 248 -14.70 0.33 -11.20
CA CYS A 248 -14.22 -0.29 -9.98
C CYS A 248 -14.54 0.66 -8.81
N ILE A 249 -15.27 0.15 -7.83
CA ILE A 249 -15.72 0.91 -6.67
C ILE A 249 -15.43 0.07 -5.43
N HIS A 250 -14.80 0.67 -4.44
CA HIS A 250 -14.60 0.05 -3.13
C HIS A 250 -14.67 1.11 -2.04
N SER A 251 -14.86 0.68 -0.80
CA SER A 251 -14.75 1.58 0.35
C SER A 251 -13.37 2.21 0.44
N GLU A 252 -13.28 3.46 0.88
CA GLU A 252 -12.01 4.11 1.22
C GLU A 252 -11.21 3.35 2.27
#